data_AF-A0A0M2KAQ0-F1
#
_entry.id   AF-A0A0M2KAQ0-F1
#
_cell.length_a   1.000
_cell.length_b   1.000
_cell.length_c   1.000
_cell.angle_alpha   90.00
_cell.angle_beta   90.00
_cell.angle_gamma   90.00
#
_symmetry.space_group_name_H-M   'P 1'
#
loop_
_entity.id
_entity.type
_entity.pdbx_description
1 polymer ?
#
loop_
_entity_poly.entity_id
_entity_poly.type
_entity_poly.pdbx_seq_one_letter_code
_entity_poly.pdbx_strand_id
1 'polypeptide(L)' 'MALLPSVTPQNGSADSEVIDGSNMSFVAAFEDKPKRNKAKYQCPGCGVAVWGKAGLNVHCGDCEQAFRES' A
#
# COMPACT_ATOMS: atom_id res chain seq x y z
N MET A 1 2.97 -13.38 -35.37
CA MET A 1 2.02 -12.46 -34.71
C MET A 1 1.09 -13.31 -33.86
N ALA A 2 1.37 -13.44 -32.56
CA ALA A 2 0.56 -14.29 -31.67
C ALA A 2 -0.52 -13.41 -31.03
N LEU A 3 -1.78 -13.75 -31.27
CA LEU A 3 -2.96 -13.13 -30.66
C LEU A 3 -3.14 -13.73 -29.26
N LEU A 4 -3.17 -12.89 -28.22
CA LEU A 4 -3.53 -13.31 -26.87
C LEU A 4 -5.07 -13.40 -26.77
N PRO A 5 -5.64 -14.48 -26.21
CA PRO A 5 -7.08 -14.53 -25.95
C PRO A 5 -7.45 -13.60 -24.79
N SER A 6 -8.50 -12.80 -25.00
CA SER A 6 -9.08 -11.91 -24.00
C SER A 6 -9.70 -12.72 -22.86
N VAL A 7 -9.12 -12.63 -21.66
CA VAL A 7 -9.72 -13.19 -20.44
C VAL A 7 -10.70 -12.19 -19.84
N THR A 8 -11.95 -12.59 -19.68
CA THR A 8 -12.96 -11.86 -18.90
C THR A 8 -13.10 -12.55 -17.53
N PRO A 9 -13.06 -11.80 -16.40
CA PRO A 9 -13.38 -12.40 -15.11
C PRO A 9 -14.90 -12.47 -14.95
N GLN A 10 -15.42 -13.70 -14.91
CA GLN A 10 -16.74 -14.02 -14.38
C GLN A 10 -16.51 -14.72 -13.04
N ASN A 11 -16.77 -14.06 -11.92
CA ASN A 11 -16.91 -14.78 -10.67
C ASN A 11 -18.35 -14.65 -10.18
N GLY A 12 -19.01 -15.80 -10.20
CA GLY A 12 -20.42 -15.99 -9.95
C GLY A 12 -20.81 -15.71 -8.50
N SER A 13 -22.05 -15.27 -8.40
CA SER A 13 -22.89 -15.13 -7.22
C SER A 13 -23.36 -16.47 -6.65
N ALA A 14 -23.72 -16.44 -5.36
CA ALA A 14 -24.37 -17.46 -4.51
C ALA A 14 -23.37 -18.40 -3.78
N ASP A 15 -23.43 -18.64 -2.46
CA ASP A 15 -24.55 -18.65 -1.52
C ASP A 15 -24.15 -18.25 -0.09
N SER A 16 -25.19 -17.91 0.68
CA SER A 16 -25.20 -17.43 2.05
C SER A 16 -24.85 -18.51 3.08
N GLU A 17 -23.95 -18.22 4.02
CA GLU A 17 -23.91 -18.90 5.32
C GLU A 17 -24.20 -17.90 6.44
N VAL A 18 -25.21 -18.25 7.22
CA VAL A 18 -25.70 -17.52 8.40
C VAL A 18 -24.65 -17.60 9.52
N ILE A 19 -24.21 -16.45 10.02
CA ILE A 19 -23.41 -16.37 11.25
C ILE A 19 -24.24 -15.73 12.35
N ASP A 20 -24.49 -16.55 13.37
CA ASP A 20 -25.25 -16.32 14.59
C ASP A 20 -24.66 -15.17 15.43
N GLY A 21 -25.54 -14.24 15.77
CA GLY A 21 -25.22 -13.04 16.54
C GLY A 21 -25.08 -13.36 18.02
N SER A 22 -23.83 -13.54 18.46
CA SER A 22 -23.46 -13.46 19.86
C SER A 22 -22.63 -12.19 20.10
N ASN A 23 -23.34 -11.18 20.62
CA ASN A 23 -22.84 -9.90 21.10
C ASN A 23 -21.64 -10.06 22.06
N MET A 24 -20.43 -9.90 21.54
CA MET A 24 -19.28 -9.51 22.35
C MET A 24 -18.94 -8.07 21.99
N SER A 25 -19.41 -7.16 22.84
CA SER A 25 -19.03 -5.75 22.86
C SER A 25 -17.55 -5.61 23.26
N PHE A 26 -16.64 -5.99 22.37
CA PHE A 26 -15.24 -5.59 22.44
C PHE A 26 -15.12 -4.26 21.70
N VAL A 27 -15.48 -3.19 22.40
CA VAL A 27 -15.08 -1.84 21.98
C VAL A 27 -13.58 -1.70 22.22
N ALA A 28 -12.78 -2.35 21.38
CA ALA A 28 -11.44 -1.84 21.14
C ALA A 28 -11.67 -0.47 20.50
N ALA A 29 -11.44 0.57 21.29
CA ALA A 29 -11.06 1.87 20.77
C ALA A 29 -9.75 1.67 20.00
N PHE A 30 -9.86 1.19 18.76
CA PHE A 30 -8.80 1.37 17.78
C PHE A 30 -8.78 2.87 17.56
N GLU A 31 -7.99 3.57 18.36
CA GLU A 31 -7.45 4.84 17.91
C GLU A 31 -6.55 4.47 16.74
N ASP A 32 -7.17 4.26 15.57
CA ASP A 32 -6.52 4.15 14.27
C ASP A 32 -6.07 5.56 13.91
N LYS A 33 -5.19 6.11 14.76
CA LYS A 33 -4.34 7.21 14.37
C LYS A 33 -3.57 6.62 13.20
N PRO A 34 -3.74 7.14 11.97
CA PRO A 34 -3.09 6.59 10.80
C PRO A 34 -1.63 6.49 11.16
N LYS A 35 -1.13 5.26 11.32
CA LYS A 35 0.20 5.02 11.85
C LYS A 35 1.12 5.54 10.77
N ARG A 36 1.54 6.80 10.92
CA ARG A 36 2.37 7.57 9.99
C ARG A 36 3.77 6.97 10.02
N ASN A 37 3.86 5.74 9.54
CA ASN A 37 5.04 4.89 9.48
C ASN A 37 5.80 5.07 8.17
N LYS A 38 5.25 5.88 7.25
CA LYS A 38 5.89 6.20 5.99
C LYS A 38 6.60 7.54 6.11
N ALA A 39 7.90 7.53 5.87
CA ALA A 39 8.74 8.70 5.68
C ALA A 39 8.80 9.04 4.19
N LYS A 40 8.85 10.34 3.88
CA LYS A 40 9.04 10.81 2.51
C LYS A 40 10.53 10.94 2.25
N TYR A 41 10.95 10.42 1.10
CA TYR A 41 12.29 10.56 0.58
C TYR A 41 12.21 11.37 -0.70
N GLN A 42 13.08 12.36 -0.86
CA GLN A 42 13.14 13.19 -2.07
C GLN A 42 14.57 13.24 -2.63
N CYS A 43 14.71 13.05 -3.94
CA CYS A 43 15.98 13.23 -4.63
C CYS A 43 16.32 14.73 -4.71
N PRO A 44 17.52 15.17 -4.28
CA PRO A 44 17.91 16.58 -4.34
C PRO A 44 18.21 17.08 -5.76
N GLY A 45 18.44 16.18 -6.72
CA GLY A 45 18.73 16.52 -8.11
C GLY A 45 17.48 16.69 -8.96
N CYS A 46 16.72 15.61 -9.16
CA CYS A 46 15.54 15.60 -10.04
C CYS A 46 14.20 15.89 -9.32
N GLY A 47 14.21 15.97 -7.99
CA GLY A 47 13.00 16.28 -7.20
C GLY A 47 12.00 15.13 -7.04
N VAL A 48 12.25 13.97 -7.65
CA VAL A 48 11.38 12.78 -7.51
C VAL A 48 11.28 12.38 -6.04
N ALA A 49 10.08 11.94 -5.63
CA ALA A 49 9.82 11.56 -4.26
C ALA A 49 9.21 10.16 -4.16
N VAL A 50 9.61 9.41 -3.13
CA VAL A 50 9.10 8.07 -2.80
C VAL A 50 8.76 8.00 -1.31
N TRP A 51 7.78 7.17 -0.94
CA TRP A 51 7.36 7.00 0.44
C TRP A 51 7.63 5.57 0.91
N GLY A 52 8.36 5.43 2.00
CA GLY A 52 8.80 4.14 2.53
C GLY A 52 8.90 4.14 4.04
N LYS A 53 9.32 3.02 4.63
CA LYS A 53 9.62 2.97 6.06
C LYS A 53 10.74 3.96 6.41
N ALA A 54 10.71 4.56 7.60
CA ALA A 54 11.80 5.40 8.09
C ALA A 54 13.15 4.64 8.11
N GLY A 55 14.24 5.35 7.85
CA GLY A 55 15.59 4.78 7.74
C GLY A 55 15.88 3.98 6.47
N LEU A 56 15.09 4.15 5.40
CA LEU A 56 15.37 3.52 4.11
C LEU A 56 16.57 4.20 3.43
N ASN A 57 17.49 3.41 2.88
CA ASN A 57 18.56 3.92 2.03
C ASN A 57 18.13 3.83 0.55
N VAL A 58 17.78 4.96 -0.06
CA VAL A 58 17.29 5.04 -1.44
C VAL A 58 18.27 5.85 -2.28
N HIS A 59 18.64 5.33 -3.45
CA HIS A 59 19.48 6.00 -4.44
C HIS A 59 18.69 6.32 -5.71
N CYS A 60 18.96 7.49 -6.29
CA CYS A 60 18.43 7.89 -7.59
C CYS A 60 19.33 7.35 -8.70
N GLY A 61 18.76 6.60 -9.64
CA GLY A 61 19.51 6.08 -10.79
C GLY A 61 19.91 7.17 -11.79
N ASP A 62 19.09 8.20 -11.95
CA ASP A 62 19.35 9.27 -12.93
C ASP A 62 20.36 10.30 -12.41
N CYS A 63 20.31 10.62 -11.11
CA CYS A 63 21.19 11.62 -10.49
C CYS A 63 22.39 11.01 -9.76
N GLU A 64 22.43 9.67 -9.65
CA GLU A 64 23.44 8.89 -8.91
C GLU A 64 23.62 9.34 -7.44
N GLN A 65 22.59 9.94 -6.85
CA GLN A 65 22.61 10.54 -5.51
C GLN A 65 21.63 9.84 -4.57
N ALA A 66 21.98 9.82 -3.28
CA ALA A 66 21.07 9.35 -2.23
C ALA A 66 19.90 10.33 -2.04
N PHE A 67 18.72 9.80 -1.80
CA PHE A 67 17.54 10.59 -1.43
C PHE A 67 17.70 11.15 -0.02
N ARG A 68 17.07 12.30 0.25
CA ARG A 68 16.97 12.88 1.59
C ARG A 68 15.60 12.60 2.18
N GLU A 69 15.57 12.19 3.45
CA GLU A 69 14.34 12.08 4.22
C GLU A 69 13.82 13.49 4.57
N SER A 70 12.52 13.74 4.36
CA SER A 70 11.85 15.04 4.57
C SER A 70 10.59 14.91 5.41
#